data_AF-A0A0A2W4X5-F1
#
_entry.id   AF-A0A0A2W4X5-F1
#
_cell.length_a   1.000
_cell.length_b   1.000
_cell.length_c   1.000
_cell.angle_alpha   90.00
_cell.angle_beta   90.00
_cell.angle_gamma   90.00
#
_symmetry.space_group_name_H-M   'P 1'
#
loop_
_entity.id
_entity.type
_entity.pdbx_description
1 polymer ?
#
loop_
_entity_poly.entity_id
_entity_poly.type
_entity_poly.pdbx_seq_one_letter_code
_entity_poly.pdbx_strand_id
1 'polypeptide(L)'
;MIKYPISSDANSELWSKHGFFLSEKDVVHDVWEKTGLCEGVRHPFTYLMEACDDIAYSVLDAEDIVKKGLASFHDLMDFIQCHQLCKEDVVAKRVVDNCKEDHTTYAQQDLSPAELNDMSMQKFRVYAIAELVDAVVIAFKDNIDKFLNDNCQIKDLVSESNGRNLCKVLKKFDSSRGYKHSSVLKLELKGSNYIKGLMDMLWLGIKGRATDGTQWDTPFGRYVYGRISENYRRIFEQKNDLPAHYKEAQLLADAISGMTDSYLIALHDELAKLHQYECRQR
;
A
#
# COMPACT_ATOMS: atom_id res chain seq x y z
N MET A 1 8.60 -9.65 7.20
CA MET A 1 9.59 -9.02 6.31
C MET A 1 9.67 -7.55 6.67
N ILE A 2 10.85 -6.98 6.87
CA ILE A 2 11.02 -5.61 7.35
C ILE A 2 11.42 -4.72 6.16
N LYS A 3 10.45 -3.95 5.62
CA LYS A 3 10.69 -3.02 4.51
C LYS A 3 11.50 -1.81 4.97
N TYR A 4 11.16 -1.26 6.13
CA TYR A 4 11.85 -0.14 6.73
C TYR A 4 12.47 -0.61 8.05
N PRO A 5 13.80 -0.75 8.14
CA PRO A 5 14.49 -1.36 9.28
C PRO A 5 14.61 -0.43 10.49
N ILE A 6 13.58 0.37 10.76
CA ILE A 6 13.55 1.34 11.86
C ILE A 6 12.24 1.25 12.64
N SER A 7 12.35 1.45 13.94
CA SER A 7 11.22 1.44 14.88
C SER A 7 10.34 2.69 14.72
N SER A 8 9.07 2.60 15.13
CA SER A 8 8.13 3.72 15.14
C SER A 8 8.52 4.87 16.07
N ASP A 9 9.37 4.61 17.08
CA ASP A 9 9.87 5.59 18.04
C ASP A 9 11.29 6.10 17.70
N ALA A 10 11.89 5.62 16.61
CA ALA A 10 13.21 6.03 16.15
C ALA A 10 13.13 7.21 15.17
N ASN A 11 14.10 8.13 15.27
CA ASN A 11 14.32 9.18 14.27
C ASN A 11 15.35 8.70 13.24
N SER A 12 15.03 8.77 11.95
CA SER A 12 15.96 8.44 10.87
C SER A 12 16.01 9.54 9.81
N GLU A 13 17.22 9.88 9.36
CA GLU A 13 17.42 10.79 8.23
C GLU A 13 17.30 10.06 6.88
N LEU A 14 17.60 8.76 6.86
CA LEU A 14 17.57 7.93 5.65
C LEU A 14 16.15 7.45 5.31
N TRP A 15 15.40 7.04 6.35
CA TRP A 15 14.09 6.41 6.22
C TRP A 15 12.96 7.36 6.60
N SER A 16 12.02 7.56 5.68
CA SER A 16 10.83 8.41 5.90
C SER A 16 9.66 7.68 6.57
N LYS A 17 9.75 6.36 6.76
CA LYS A 17 8.70 5.50 7.31
C LYS A 17 9.31 4.47 8.26
N HIS A 18 8.54 4.05 9.26
CA HIS A 18 8.89 2.95 10.16
C HIS A 18 8.38 1.61 9.63
N GLY A 19 8.99 0.50 10.07
CA GLY A 19 8.61 -0.85 9.62
C GLY A 19 8.05 -1.74 10.72
N PHE A 20 8.15 -1.34 11.98
CA PHE A 20 7.61 -2.07 13.12
C PHE A 20 7.27 -1.10 14.26
N PHE A 21 6.34 -1.49 15.13
CA PHE A 21 6.02 -0.71 16.31
C PHE A 21 6.87 -1.10 17.51
N LEU A 22 6.85 -0.27 18.55
CA LEU A 22 7.52 -0.54 19.82
C LEU A 22 7.15 -1.91 20.42
N SER A 23 5.91 -2.37 20.25
CA SER A 23 5.45 -3.69 20.68
C SER A 23 6.16 -4.87 20.01
N GLU A 24 6.66 -4.71 18.79
CA GLU A 24 7.36 -5.77 18.04
C GLU A 24 8.88 -5.70 18.22
N LYS A 25 9.40 -4.81 19.07
CA LYS A 25 10.85 -4.58 19.21
C LYS A 25 11.62 -5.87 19.52
N ASP A 26 11.13 -6.68 20.46
CA ASP A 26 11.80 -7.92 20.85
C ASP A 26 11.77 -8.95 19.70
N VAL A 27 10.63 -9.08 19.02
CA VAL A 27 10.48 -9.97 17.85
C VAL A 27 11.40 -9.55 16.71
N VAL A 28 11.55 -8.25 16.46
CA VAL A 28 12.46 -7.73 15.44
C VAL A 28 13.91 -7.97 15.82
N HIS A 29 14.26 -7.81 17.10
CA HIS A 29 15.61 -8.10 17.58
C HIS A 29 15.97 -9.58 17.37
N ASP A 30 15.05 -10.50 17.66
CA ASP A 30 15.22 -11.93 17.39
C ASP A 30 15.45 -12.19 15.89
N VAL A 31 14.67 -11.55 15.02
CA VAL A 31 14.85 -11.67 13.56
C VAL A 31 16.23 -11.17 13.12
N TRP A 32 16.67 -10.03 13.64
CA TRP A 32 17.99 -9.47 13.37
C TRP A 32 19.12 -10.39 13.84
N GLU A 33 19.02 -10.94 15.04
CA GLU A 33 19.99 -11.89 15.58
C GLU A 33 20.12 -13.13 14.67
N LYS A 34 18.99 -13.70 14.21
CA LYS A 34 19.00 -14.89 13.33
C LYS A 34 19.44 -14.60 11.90
N THR A 35 19.36 -13.36 11.44
CA THR A 35 19.71 -12.96 10.08
C THR A 35 21.08 -12.28 9.98
N GLY A 36 21.72 -11.98 11.12
CA GLY A 36 22.98 -11.23 11.16
C GLY A 36 22.80 -9.75 10.80
N LEU A 37 21.58 -9.22 10.94
CA LEU A 37 21.24 -7.83 10.63
C LEU A 37 21.15 -7.00 11.92
N CYS A 38 20.96 -5.69 11.75
CA CYS A 38 20.75 -4.76 12.86
C CYS A 38 19.84 -3.59 12.44
N GLU A 39 19.55 -2.70 13.39
CA GLU A 39 18.73 -1.52 13.15
C GLU A 39 19.31 -0.64 12.04
N GLY A 40 18.45 -0.14 11.16
CA GLY A 40 18.83 0.66 10.00
C GLY A 40 19.29 -0.16 8.79
N VAL A 41 19.67 -1.42 8.97
CA VAL A 41 20.16 -2.29 7.89
C VAL A 41 19.01 -3.11 7.30
N ARG A 42 18.79 -2.93 6.00
CA ARG A 42 17.75 -3.61 5.25
C ARG A 42 18.26 -4.93 4.68
N HIS A 43 17.47 -6.00 4.79
CA HIS A 43 17.78 -7.26 4.13
C HIS A 43 17.82 -7.09 2.58
N PRO A 44 18.82 -7.60 1.85
CA PRO A 44 18.97 -7.40 0.40
C PRO A 44 17.73 -7.77 -0.43
N PHE A 45 17.05 -8.87 -0.10
CA PHE A 45 15.82 -9.28 -0.81
C PHE A 45 14.63 -8.32 -0.64
N THR A 46 14.65 -7.43 0.36
CA THR A 46 13.64 -6.37 0.47
C THR A 46 13.70 -5.42 -0.72
N TYR A 47 14.88 -5.18 -1.31
CA TYR A 47 15.02 -4.36 -2.52
C TYR A 47 14.35 -4.99 -3.74
N LEU A 48 14.47 -6.31 -3.89
CA LEU A 48 13.76 -7.06 -4.95
C LEU A 48 12.25 -7.02 -4.71
N MET A 49 11.81 -7.27 -3.49
CA MET A 49 10.38 -7.21 -3.14
C MET A 49 9.79 -5.83 -3.42
N GLU A 50 10.48 -4.76 -3.02
CA GLU A 50 10.05 -3.38 -3.28
C GLU A 50 10.01 -3.06 -4.78
N ALA A 51 11.00 -3.53 -5.55
CA ALA A 51 10.98 -3.35 -6.99
C ALA A 51 9.83 -4.10 -7.67
N CYS A 52 9.51 -5.31 -7.23
CA CYS A 52 8.34 -6.05 -7.71
C CYS A 52 7.04 -5.28 -7.42
N ASP A 53 6.92 -4.73 -6.22
CA ASP A 53 5.78 -3.91 -5.78
C ASP A 53 5.63 -2.65 -6.66
N ASP A 54 6.73 -1.93 -6.86
CA ASP A 54 6.76 -0.73 -7.70
C ASP A 54 6.41 -1.02 -9.16
N ILE A 55 6.91 -2.11 -9.73
CA ILE A 55 6.60 -2.53 -11.11
C ILE A 55 5.12 -2.91 -11.22
N ALA A 56 4.63 -3.74 -10.31
CA ALA A 56 3.26 -4.21 -10.32
C ALA A 56 2.28 -3.04 -10.25
N TYR A 57 2.42 -2.15 -9.26
CA TYR A 57 1.53 -1.00 -9.12
C TYR A 57 1.63 -0.04 -10.31
N SER A 58 2.83 0.24 -10.83
CA SER A 58 2.98 1.16 -11.97
C SER A 58 2.35 0.64 -13.27
N VAL A 59 2.39 -0.68 -13.51
CA VAL A 59 1.89 -1.26 -14.76
C VAL A 59 0.40 -1.60 -14.65
N LEU A 60 -0.02 -2.19 -13.52
CA LEU A 60 -1.41 -2.63 -13.33
C LEU A 60 -2.35 -1.44 -13.13
N ASP A 61 -1.92 -0.37 -12.46
CA ASP A 61 -2.77 0.83 -12.33
C ASP A 61 -3.03 1.48 -13.69
N ALA A 62 -2.02 1.51 -14.57
CA ALA A 62 -2.17 1.99 -15.94
C ALA A 62 -3.16 1.12 -16.75
N GLU A 63 -3.09 -0.21 -16.63
CA GLU A 63 -4.07 -1.14 -17.20
C GLU A 63 -5.48 -0.87 -16.67
N ASP A 64 -5.62 -0.71 -15.36
CA ASP A 64 -6.89 -0.46 -14.68
C ASP A 64 -7.54 0.87 -15.09
N ILE A 65 -6.75 1.93 -15.27
CA ILE A 65 -7.22 3.24 -15.72
C ILE A 65 -7.83 3.13 -17.12
N VAL A 66 -7.19 2.38 -18.01
CA VAL A 66 -7.71 2.16 -19.37
C VAL A 66 -8.96 1.28 -19.34
N LYS A 67 -8.96 0.20 -18.55
CA LYS A 67 -10.15 -0.66 -18.36
C LYS A 67 -11.36 0.08 -17.79
N LYS A 68 -11.12 1.05 -16.90
CA LYS A 68 -12.17 1.91 -16.32
C LYS A 68 -12.64 3.01 -17.28
N GLY A 69 -12.07 3.08 -18.50
CA GLY A 69 -12.42 4.07 -19.51
C GLY A 69 -11.96 5.49 -19.17
N LEU A 70 -11.00 5.64 -18.25
CA LEU A 70 -10.46 6.94 -17.85
C LEU A 70 -9.36 7.44 -18.82
N ALA A 71 -8.80 6.52 -19.61
CA ALA A 71 -7.89 6.76 -20.70
C ALA A 71 -7.99 5.62 -21.72
N SER A 72 -7.37 5.78 -22.89
CA SER A 72 -7.24 4.73 -23.91
C SER A 72 -5.79 4.21 -23.99
N PHE A 73 -5.60 3.10 -24.70
CA PHE A 73 -4.26 2.61 -25.04
C PHE A 73 -3.42 3.69 -25.75
N HIS A 74 -4.04 4.45 -26.66
CA HIS A 74 -3.38 5.54 -27.39
C HIS A 74 -2.93 6.65 -26.45
N ASP A 75 -3.77 7.05 -25.49
CA ASP A 75 -3.41 8.06 -24.48
C ASP A 75 -2.16 7.65 -23.69
N LEU A 76 -2.05 6.37 -23.31
CA LEU A 76 -0.88 5.85 -22.60
C LEU A 76 0.36 5.85 -23.48
N MET A 77 0.27 5.32 -24.71
CA MET A 77 1.40 5.27 -25.63
C MET A 77 1.93 6.68 -25.94
N ASP A 78 1.03 7.63 -26.23
CA ASP A 78 1.40 9.01 -26.51
C ASP A 78 1.98 9.69 -25.27
N PHE A 79 1.43 9.42 -24.08
CA PHE A 79 1.97 9.93 -22.82
C PHE A 79 3.40 9.45 -22.59
N ILE A 80 3.69 8.17 -22.82
CA ILE A 80 5.05 7.63 -22.68
C ILE A 80 5.98 8.25 -23.72
N GLN A 81 5.60 8.27 -25.00
CA GLN A 81 6.46 8.76 -26.09
C GLN A 81 6.76 10.26 -26.01
N CYS A 82 5.78 11.07 -25.60
CA CYS A 82 5.92 12.52 -25.54
C CYS A 82 6.61 12.99 -24.25
N HIS A 83 6.71 12.15 -23.22
CA HIS A 83 7.31 12.55 -21.95
C HIS A 83 8.85 12.63 -22.07
N GLN A 84 9.42 13.74 -21.62
CA GLN A 84 10.86 14.06 -21.77
C GLN A 84 11.80 12.95 -21.26
N LEU A 85 11.44 12.29 -20.15
CA LEU A 85 12.23 11.18 -19.58
C LEU A 85 12.28 9.93 -20.45
N CYS A 86 11.31 9.71 -21.34
CA CYS A 86 11.19 8.49 -22.13
C CYS A 86 11.56 8.68 -23.61
N LYS A 87 11.73 9.92 -24.07
CA LYS A 87 11.97 10.25 -25.48
C LYS A 87 13.17 9.51 -26.08
N GLU A 88 14.24 9.35 -25.31
CA GLU A 88 15.46 8.63 -25.72
C GLU A 88 15.72 7.37 -24.88
N ASP A 89 14.75 6.96 -24.07
CA ASP A 89 14.91 5.82 -23.16
C ASP A 89 14.69 4.50 -23.90
N VAL A 90 15.70 3.64 -23.90
CA VAL A 90 15.68 2.38 -24.66
C VAL A 90 14.60 1.42 -24.16
N VAL A 91 14.40 1.34 -22.84
CA VAL A 91 13.40 0.47 -22.23
C VAL A 91 11.99 0.93 -22.62
N ALA A 92 11.72 2.23 -22.49
CA ALA A 92 10.43 2.79 -22.88
C ALA A 92 10.15 2.63 -24.38
N LYS A 93 11.15 2.86 -25.25
CA LYS A 93 11.01 2.67 -26.70
C LYS A 93 10.65 1.22 -27.05
N ARG A 94 11.39 0.24 -26.52
CA ARG A 94 11.11 -1.19 -26.76
C ARG A 94 9.67 -1.57 -26.37
N VAL A 95 9.23 -1.14 -25.19
CA VAL A 95 7.86 -1.39 -24.74
C VAL A 95 6.85 -0.79 -25.72
N VAL A 96 6.99 0.49 -26.07
CA VAL A 96 6.03 1.16 -26.94
C VAL A 96 6.01 0.57 -28.34
N ASP A 97 7.17 0.31 -28.93
CA ASP A 97 7.28 -0.20 -30.31
C ASP A 97 6.62 -1.59 -30.41
N ASN A 98 6.93 -2.50 -29.48
CA ASN A 98 6.30 -3.83 -29.42
C ASN A 98 4.79 -3.73 -29.20
N CYS A 99 4.33 -2.80 -28.34
CA CYS A 99 2.90 -2.62 -28.10
C CYS A 99 2.18 -2.07 -29.34
N LYS A 100 2.79 -1.13 -30.08
CA LYS A 100 2.20 -0.56 -31.30
C LYS A 100 2.14 -1.58 -32.43
N GLU A 101 3.12 -2.46 -32.53
CA GLU A 101 3.13 -3.56 -33.50
C GLU A 101 1.99 -4.56 -33.23
N ASP A 102 1.86 -5.04 -31.99
CA ASP A 102 0.77 -5.94 -31.59
C ASP A 102 -0.60 -5.26 -31.76
N HIS A 103 -0.73 -3.99 -31.35
CA HIS A 103 -1.96 -3.21 -31.52
C HIS A 103 -2.39 -3.10 -32.99
N THR A 104 -1.44 -2.83 -33.90
CA THR A 104 -1.71 -2.72 -35.34
C THR A 104 -2.21 -4.05 -35.91
N THR A 105 -1.66 -5.16 -35.42
CA THR A 105 -2.05 -6.52 -35.82
C THR A 105 -3.47 -6.85 -35.31
N TYR A 106 -3.81 -6.46 -34.07
CA TYR A 106 -5.15 -6.65 -33.51
C TYR A 106 -6.20 -5.77 -34.17
N ALA A 107 -5.84 -4.54 -34.56
CA ALA A 107 -6.75 -3.63 -35.24
C ALA A 107 -7.20 -4.13 -36.63
N GLN A 108 -6.51 -5.13 -37.21
CA GLN A 108 -6.92 -5.79 -38.45
C GLN A 108 -7.99 -6.87 -38.25
N GLN A 109 -8.30 -7.22 -36.99
CA GLN A 109 -9.32 -8.19 -36.63
C GLN A 109 -10.67 -7.50 -36.42
N ASP A 110 -11.76 -8.26 -36.49
CA ASP A 110 -13.13 -7.76 -36.25
C ASP A 110 -13.41 -7.62 -34.74
N LEU A 111 -12.66 -6.72 -34.09
CA LEU A 111 -12.75 -6.45 -32.66
C LEU A 111 -13.45 -5.11 -32.41
N SER A 112 -14.27 -5.04 -31.37
CA SER A 112 -14.78 -3.75 -30.90
C SER A 112 -13.64 -2.87 -30.35
N PRO A 113 -13.82 -1.53 -30.30
CA PRO A 113 -12.83 -0.64 -29.69
C PRO A 113 -12.50 -0.98 -28.22
N ALA A 114 -13.45 -1.57 -27.49
CA ALA A 114 -13.23 -1.99 -26.10
C ALA A 114 -12.35 -3.25 -26.04
N GLU A 115 -12.63 -4.26 -26.85
CA GLU A 115 -11.82 -5.49 -26.93
C GLU A 115 -10.41 -5.19 -27.42
N LEU A 116 -10.27 -4.31 -28.42
CA LEU A 116 -8.96 -3.90 -28.93
C LEU A 116 -8.14 -3.20 -27.83
N ASN A 117 -8.73 -2.28 -27.07
CA ASN A 117 -8.04 -1.64 -25.94
C ASN A 117 -7.63 -2.65 -24.86
N ASP A 118 -8.52 -3.59 -24.49
CA ASP A 118 -8.22 -4.59 -23.47
C ASP A 118 -7.06 -5.50 -23.90
N MET A 119 -7.11 -6.05 -25.11
CA MET A 119 -6.03 -6.88 -25.66
C MET A 119 -4.70 -6.13 -25.73
N SER A 120 -4.74 -4.87 -26.17
CA SER A 120 -3.53 -4.03 -26.27
C SER A 120 -2.93 -3.72 -24.89
N MET A 121 -3.79 -3.49 -23.88
CA MET A 121 -3.33 -3.28 -22.51
C MET A 121 -2.79 -4.55 -21.85
N GLN A 122 -3.36 -5.72 -22.15
CA GLN A 122 -2.79 -6.99 -21.70
C GLN A 122 -1.38 -7.21 -22.28
N LYS A 123 -1.15 -6.83 -23.54
CA LYS A 123 0.18 -6.86 -24.16
C LYS A 123 1.13 -5.84 -23.57
N PHE A 124 0.65 -4.62 -23.34
CA PHE A 124 1.40 -3.61 -22.61
C PHE A 124 1.88 -4.15 -21.26
N ARG A 125 1.01 -4.79 -20.48
CA ARG A 125 1.41 -5.41 -19.21
C ARG A 125 2.55 -6.40 -19.39
N VAL A 126 2.45 -7.29 -20.36
CA VAL A 126 3.48 -8.33 -20.61
C VAL A 126 4.82 -7.69 -20.96
N TYR A 127 4.85 -6.77 -21.93
CA TYR A 127 6.09 -6.13 -22.37
C TYR A 127 6.69 -5.22 -21.29
N ALA A 128 5.87 -4.42 -20.62
CA ALA A 128 6.34 -3.52 -19.56
C ALA A 128 6.92 -4.30 -18.37
N ILE A 129 6.24 -5.35 -17.90
CA ILE A 129 6.75 -6.16 -16.78
C ILE A 129 8.05 -6.85 -17.18
N ALA A 130 8.12 -7.48 -18.36
CA ALA A 130 9.33 -8.17 -18.80
C ALA A 130 10.54 -7.24 -18.84
N GLU A 131 10.40 -6.08 -19.48
CA GLU A 131 11.48 -5.09 -19.62
C GLU A 131 11.88 -4.47 -18.27
N LEU A 132 10.92 -4.18 -17.39
CA LEU A 132 11.20 -3.63 -16.06
C LEU A 132 11.86 -4.66 -15.13
N VAL A 133 11.42 -5.92 -15.17
CA VAL A 133 12.03 -7.00 -14.39
C VAL A 133 13.47 -7.22 -14.83
N ASP A 134 13.73 -7.31 -16.14
CA ASP A 134 15.09 -7.47 -16.66
C ASP A 134 16.00 -6.30 -16.22
N ALA A 135 15.50 -5.06 -16.30
CA ALA A 135 16.23 -3.88 -15.87
C ALA A 135 16.56 -3.92 -14.35
N VAL A 136 15.63 -4.37 -13.52
CA VAL A 136 15.79 -4.48 -12.07
C VAL A 136 16.73 -5.62 -11.69
N VAL A 137 16.69 -6.76 -12.39
CA VAL A 137 17.61 -7.89 -12.16
C VAL A 137 19.05 -7.49 -12.46
N ILE A 138 19.27 -6.78 -13.57
CA ILE A 138 20.60 -6.24 -13.92
C ILE A 138 21.07 -5.27 -12.83
N ALA A 139 20.23 -4.30 -12.45
CA ALA A 139 20.57 -3.34 -11.41
C ALA A 139 20.88 -3.99 -10.06
N PHE A 140 20.16 -5.07 -9.71
CA PHE A 140 20.40 -5.80 -8.48
C PHE A 140 21.77 -6.48 -8.49
N LYS A 141 22.09 -7.16 -9.59
CA LYS A 141 23.39 -7.82 -9.79
C LYS A 141 24.54 -6.83 -9.73
N ASP A 142 24.41 -5.69 -10.41
CA ASP A 142 25.47 -4.67 -10.49
C ASP A 142 25.71 -3.94 -9.16
N ASN A 143 24.74 -3.99 -8.24
CA ASN A 143 24.81 -3.32 -6.93
C ASN A 143 24.80 -4.29 -5.73
N ILE A 144 24.95 -5.60 -5.95
CA ILE A 144 24.84 -6.60 -4.88
C ILE A 144 25.79 -6.35 -3.71
N ASP A 145 27.04 -5.96 -4.00
CA ASP A 145 28.05 -5.67 -2.98
C ASP A 145 27.67 -4.47 -2.12
N LYS A 146 26.94 -3.49 -2.70
CA LYS A 146 26.42 -2.34 -1.95
C LYS A 146 25.25 -2.75 -1.06
N PHE A 147 24.36 -3.62 -1.55
CA PHE A 147 23.21 -4.10 -0.76
C PHE A 147 23.61 -5.01 0.40
N LEU A 148 24.75 -5.69 0.30
CA LEU A 148 25.34 -6.48 1.37
C LEU A 148 26.13 -5.64 2.38
N ASN A 149 26.30 -4.34 2.14
CA ASN A 149 27.01 -3.44 3.03
C ASN A 149 26.03 -2.76 3.99
N ASP A 150 26.33 -2.78 5.29
CA ASP A 150 25.51 -2.17 6.35
C ASP A 150 25.27 -0.67 6.15
N ASN A 151 26.17 0.03 5.44
CA ASN A 151 26.06 1.46 5.16
C ASN A 151 25.43 1.78 3.78
N CYS A 152 24.66 0.86 3.20
CA CYS A 152 23.99 1.05 1.92
C CYS A 152 23.10 2.31 1.93
N GLN A 153 23.40 3.26 1.02
CA GLN A 153 22.63 4.51 0.85
C GLN A 153 21.55 4.41 -0.24
N ILE A 154 21.47 3.27 -0.95
CA ILE A 154 20.47 3.07 -1.98
C ILE A 154 19.11 2.87 -1.30
N LYS A 155 18.14 3.69 -1.69
CA LYS A 155 16.79 3.71 -1.11
C LYS A 155 15.86 2.70 -1.78
N ASP A 156 15.87 2.66 -3.10
CA ASP A 156 15.03 1.79 -3.91
C ASP A 156 15.79 1.28 -5.14
N LEU A 157 15.50 0.04 -5.54
CA LEU A 157 16.21 -0.63 -6.62
C LEU A 157 15.75 -0.16 -8.01
N VAL A 158 14.49 0.26 -8.15
CA VAL A 158 13.95 0.74 -9.42
C VAL A 158 14.68 2.00 -9.87
N SER A 159 15.00 2.93 -8.96
CA SER A 159 15.74 4.17 -9.26
C SER A 159 17.17 3.93 -9.72
N GLU A 160 17.77 2.79 -9.36
CA GLU A 160 19.10 2.37 -9.84
C GLU A 160 19.03 1.62 -11.18
N SER A 161 17.83 1.23 -11.64
CA SER A 161 17.63 0.47 -12.87
C SER A 161 17.48 1.34 -14.12
N ASN A 162 17.72 0.73 -15.28
CA ASN A 162 17.38 1.34 -16.57
C ASN A 162 15.87 1.49 -16.78
N GLY A 163 15.03 0.79 -16.01
CA GLY A 163 13.57 0.92 -16.02
C GLY A 163 13.03 2.13 -15.26
N ARG A 164 13.89 2.88 -14.56
CA ARG A 164 13.47 3.99 -13.67
C ARG A 164 12.59 5.03 -14.36
N ASN A 165 12.88 5.35 -15.62
CA ASN A 165 12.18 6.40 -16.35
C ASN A 165 10.78 5.95 -16.73
N LEU A 166 10.65 4.74 -17.28
CA LEU A 166 9.37 4.14 -17.61
C LEU A 166 8.48 4.05 -16.35
N CYS A 167 8.98 3.49 -15.26
CA CYS A 167 8.22 3.39 -14.01
C CYS A 167 7.78 4.78 -13.48
N LYS A 168 8.67 5.79 -13.50
CA LYS A 168 8.31 7.17 -13.11
C LYS A 168 7.24 7.78 -14.01
N VAL A 169 7.28 7.51 -15.31
CA VAL A 169 6.30 8.04 -16.27
C VAL A 169 4.96 7.34 -16.10
N LEU A 170 4.93 6.04 -15.86
CA LEU A 170 3.68 5.31 -15.55
C LEU A 170 3.02 5.84 -14.28
N LYS A 171 3.75 5.96 -13.17
CA LYS A 171 3.23 6.57 -11.92
C LYS A 171 2.67 7.99 -12.14
N LYS A 172 3.27 8.77 -13.05
CA LYS A 172 2.74 10.10 -13.44
C LYS A 172 1.47 10.00 -14.25
N PHE A 173 1.39 9.06 -15.19
CA PHE A 173 0.18 8.78 -15.94
C PHE A 173 -0.95 8.43 -14.97
N ASP A 174 -0.70 7.51 -14.04
CA ASP A 174 -1.69 7.02 -13.08
C ASP A 174 -2.21 8.13 -12.16
N SER A 175 -1.30 8.95 -11.65
CA SER A 175 -1.66 10.12 -10.85
C SER A 175 -2.46 11.17 -11.63
N SER A 176 -2.15 11.35 -12.91
CA SER A 176 -2.80 12.37 -13.74
C SER A 176 -4.18 11.96 -14.26
N ARG A 177 -4.37 10.67 -14.54
CA ARG A 177 -5.58 10.14 -15.19
C ARG A 177 -6.49 9.33 -14.24
N GLY A 178 -5.93 8.69 -13.21
CA GLY A 178 -6.66 7.88 -12.24
C GLY A 178 -7.00 8.61 -10.95
N TYR A 179 -5.98 8.95 -10.16
CA TYR A 179 -6.18 9.35 -8.74
C TYR A 179 -6.95 10.67 -8.55
N LYS A 180 -6.97 11.55 -9.56
CA LYS A 180 -7.69 12.83 -9.50
C LYS A 180 -9.15 12.72 -9.95
N HIS A 181 -9.60 11.53 -10.37
CA HIS A 181 -10.95 11.36 -10.87
C HIS A 181 -11.97 11.48 -9.73
N SER A 182 -13.06 12.20 -9.97
CA SER A 182 -14.06 12.55 -8.93
C SER A 182 -14.71 11.33 -8.27
N SER A 183 -14.86 10.22 -9.00
CA SER A 183 -15.37 8.96 -8.44
C SER A 183 -14.41 8.33 -7.43
N VAL A 184 -13.09 8.42 -7.65
CA VAL A 184 -12.05 7.91 -6.76
C VAL A 184 -12.02 8.75 -5.49
N LEU A 185 -11.95 10.08 -5.62
CA LEU A 185 -11.97 11.00 -4.49
C LEU A 185 -13.22 10.86 -3.61
N LYS A 186 -14.39 10.63 -4.24
CA LYS A 186 -15.64 10.39 -3.52
C LYS A 186 -15.58 9.07 -2.73
N LEU A 187 -14.96 8.04 -3.28
CA LEU A 187 -14.80 6.75 -2.60
C LEU A 187 -13.84 6.87 -1.41
N GLU A 188 -12.70 7.54 -1.58
CA GLU A 188 -11.73 7.80 -0.51
C GLU A 188 -12.34 8.60 0.64
N LEU A 189 -13.11 9.65 0.33
CA LEU A 189 -13.80 10.45 1.34
C LEU A 189 -14.81 9.62 2.14
N LYS A 190 -15.59 8.76 1.46
CA LYS A 190 -16.50 7.84 2.13
C LYS A 190 -15.74 6.89 3.06
N GLY A 191 -14.67 6.26 2.56
CA GLY A 191 -13.83 5.37 3.35
C GLY A 191 -13.27 6.07 4.60
N SER A 192 -12.74 7.28 4.45
CA SER A 192 -12.24 8.07 5.59
C SER A 192 -13.32 8.35 6.63
N ASN A 193 -14.55 8.63 6.21
CA ASN A 193 -15.65 8.91 7.15
C ASN A 193 -16.03 7.64 7.93
N TYR A 194 -16.12 6.51 7.25
CA TYR A 194 -16.38 5.22 7.89
C TYR A 194 -15.30 4.83 8.90
N ILE A 195 -14.02 4.98 8.53
CA ILE A 195 -12.89 4.70 9.43
C ILE A 195 -12.95 5.58 10.67
N LYS A 196 -13.11 6.89 10.52
CA LYS A 196 -13.17 7.84 11.65
C LYS A 196 -14.36 7.57 12.57
N GLY A 197 -15.56 7.40 12.00
CA GLY A 197 -16.76 7.13 12.79
C GLY A 197 -16.65 5.81 13.56
N LEU A 198 -16.07 4.77 12.95
CA LEU A 198 -15.86 3.50 13.64
C LEU A 198 -14.78 3.61 14.72
N MET A 199 -13.69 4.34 14.45
CA MET A 199 -12.64 4.60 15.44
C MET A 199 -13.20 5.26 16.70
N ASP A 200 -14.03 6.29 16.54
CA ASP A 200 -14.67 7.00 17.66
C ASP A 200 -15.51 6.04 18.52
N MET A 201 -16.32 5.19 17.88
CA MET A 201 -17.16 4.22 18.59
C MET A 201 -16.33 3.13 19.28
N LEU A 202 -15.34 2.54 18.60
CA LEU A 202 -14.45 1.54 19.18
C LEU A 202 -13.67 2.09 20.38
N TRP A 203 -13.22 3.35 20.29
CA TRP A 203 -12.49 4.01 21.37
C TRP A 203 -13.30 4.11 22.66
N LEU A 204 -14.61 4.35 22.57
CA LEU A 204 -15.50 4.34 23.74
C LEU A 204 -15.49 2.97 24.44
N GLY A 205 -15.55 1.89 23.67
CA GLY A 205 -15.49 0.53 24.22
C GLY A 205 -14.13 0.20 24.87
N ILE A 206 -13.03 0.58 24.21
CA ILE A 206 -11.67 0.36 24.73
C ILE A 206 -11.46 1.13 26.03
N LYS A 207 -11.84 2.41 26.09
CA LYS A 207 -11.72 3.23 27.31
C LYS A 207 -12.61 2.75 28.45
N GLY A 208 -13.84 2.37 28.16
CA GLY A 208 -14.76 1.79 29.14
C GLY A 208 -14.22 0.54 29.83
N ARG A 209 -13.38 -0.24 29.14
CA ARG A 209 -12.70 -1.41 29.71
C ARG A 209 -11.39 -1.09 30.43
N ALA A 210 -10.64 -0.11 29.93
CA ALA A 210 -9.29 0.20 30.42
C ALA A 210 -9.27 1.03 31.71
N THR A 211 -10.31 1.83 31.96
CA THR A 211 -10.46 2.57 33.22
C THR A 211 -11.35 1.81 34.19
N ASP A 212 -10.90 1.60 35.44
CA ASP A 212 -11.74 1.17 36.58
C ASP A 212 -12.78 2.26 37.00
N GLY A 213 -13.15 3.15 36.07
CA GLY A 213 -13.98 4.34 36.28
C GLY A 213 -15.36 4.19 35.65
N THR A 214 -16.38 4.43 36.46
CA THR A 214 -17.82 4.30 36.14
C THR A 214 -18.33 5.19 35.00
N GLN A 215 -17.56 6.16 34.51
CA GLN A 215 -18.02 7.14 33.52
C GLN A 215 -18.04 6.61 32.08
N TRP A 216 -17.10 5.73 31.72
CA TRP A 216 -16.95 5.20 30.35
C TRP A 216 -17.55 3.80 30.19
N ASP A 217 -17.90 3.16 31.30
CA ASP A 217 -18.49 1.84 31.35
C ASP A 217 -20.00 1.89 31.05
N THR A 218 -20.33 2.04 29.76
CA THR A 218 -21.71 2.13 29.27
C THR A 218 -22.16 0.80 28.64
N PRO A 219 -23.48 0.50 28.58
CA PRO A 219 -23.97 -0.68 27.87
C PRO A 219 -23.49 -0.75 26.42
N PHE A 220 -23.42 0.39 25.72
CA PHE A 220 -22.86 0.49 24.39
C PHE A 220 -21.36 0.22 24.37
N GLY A 221 -20.58 0.83 25.27
CA GLY A 221 -19.14 0.61 25.38
C GLY A 221 -18.80 -0.87 25.59
N ARG A 222 -19.52 -1.56 26.50
CA ARG A 222 -19.38 -3.01 26.72
C ARG A 222 -19.71 -3.81 25.46
N TYR A 223 -20.80 -3.47 24.78
CA TYR A 223 -21.18 -4.13 23.53
C TYR A 223 -20.11 -3.95 22.45
N VAL A 224 -19.66 -2.72 22.24
CA VAL A 224 -18.63 -2.37 21.26
C VAL A 224 -17.31 -3.06 21.55
N TYR A 225 -16.86 -3.08 22.81
CA TYR A 225 -15.66 -3.82 23.19
C TYR A 225 -15.80 -5.32 22.88
N GLY A 226 -16.97 -5.90 23.15
CA GLY A 226 -17.29 -7.29 22.78
C GLY A 226 -17.25 -7.57 21.28
N ARG A 227 -17.43 -6.53 20.43
CA ARG A 227 -17.32 -6.65 18.97
C ARG A 227 -15.89 -6.61 18.45
N ILE A 228 -14.91 -6.24 19.28
CA ILE A 228 -13.50 -6.36 18.93
C ILE A 228 -13.10 -7.84 19.00
N SER A 229 -12.33 -8.28 18.00
CA SER A 229 -11.82 -9.65 17.89
C SER A 229 -11.17 -10.10 19.20
N GLU A 230 -11.52 -11.31 19.63
CA GLU A 230 -10.95 -11.94 20.84
C GLU A 230 -9.43 -12.07 20.77
N ASN A 231 -8.86 -12.23 19.58
CA ASN A 231 -7.41 -12.32 19.41
C ASN A 231 -6.73 -10.99 19.78
N TYR A 232 -7.25 -9.86 19.31
CA TYR A 232 -6.70 -8.54 19.65
C TYR A 232 -6.92 -8.20 21.11
N ARG A 233 -8.11 -8.49 21.65
CA ARG A 233 -8.39 -8.33 23.09
C ARG A 233 -7.45 -9.16 23.96
N ARG A 234 -7.13 -10.38 23.55
CA ARG A 234 -6.17 -11.24 24.26
C ARG A 234 -4.79 -10.62 24.35
N ILE A 235 -4.28 -10.04 23.26
CA ILE A 235 -2.98 -9.34 23.26
C ILE A 235 -3.04 -8.07 24.12
N PHE A 236 -4.12 -7.30 24.02
CA PHE A 236 -4.33 -6.10 24.84
C PHE A 236 -4.38 -6.42 26.35
N GLU A 237 -5.10 -7.48 26.74
CA GLU A 237 -5.30 -7.88 28.14
C GLU A 237 -4.11 -8.63 28.74
N GLN A 238 -3.17 -9.09 27.92
CA GLN A 238 -1.91 -9.67 28.41
C GLN A 238 -1.11 -8.63 29.21
N LYS A 239 -0.49 -9.06 30.30
CA LYS A 239 0.41 -8.22 31.09
C LYS A 239 1.75 -8.10 30.37
N ASN A 240 2.18 -6.86 30.16
CA ASN A 240 3.48 -6.49 29.60
C ASN A 240 3.85 -5.09 30.10
N ASP A 241 5.08 -4.66 29.81
CA ASP A 241 5.65 -3.40 30.29
C ASP A 241 5.30 -2.18 29.41
N LEU A 242 4.42 -2.37 28.42
CA LEU A 242 3.98 -1.30 27.53
C LEU A 242 3.03 -0.33 28.25
N PRO A 243 3.13 0.99 28.01
CA PRO A 243 2.21 1.96 28.59
C PRO A 243 0.74 1.66 28.27
N ALA A 244 -0.16 1.81 29.26
CA ALA A 244 -1.58 1.51 29.07
C ALA A 244 -2.19 2.23 27.86
N HIS A 245 -1.92 3.54 27.70
CA HIS A 245 -2.40 4.31 26.55
C HIS A 245 -1.86 3.83 25.21
N TYR A 246 -0.62 3.33 25.18
CA TYR A 246 -0.04 2.76 23.97
C TYR A 246 -0.81 1.50 23.56
N LYS A 247 -1.10 0.61 24.52
CA LYS A 247 -1.87 -0.62 24.29
C LYS A 247 -3.29 -0.34 23.82
N GLU A 248 -3.95 0.68 24.39
CA GLU A 248 -5.29 1.10 23.95
C GLU A 248 -5.27 1.59 22.49
N ALA A 249 -4.31 2.44 22.14
CA ALA A 249 -4.15 2.95 20.79
C ALA A 249 -3.80 1.83 19.79
N GLN A 250 -2.95 0.89 20.20
CA GLN A 250 -2.60 -0.26 19.40
C GLN A 250 -3.80 -1.19 19.18
N LEU A 251 -4.59 -1.50 20.22
CA LEU A 251 -5.81 -2.29 20.07
C LEU A 251 -6.79 -1.65 19.07
N LEU A 252 -6.93 -0.32 19.12
CA LEU A 252 -7.75 0.41 18.16
C LEU A 252 -7.20 0.27 16.73
N ALA A 253 -5.88 0.47 16.56
CA ALA A 253 -5.22 0.34 15.27
C ALA A 253 -5.40 -1.07 14.69
N ASP A 254 -5.07 -2.11 15.47
CA ASP A 254 -5.21 -3.52 15.08
C ASP A 254 -6.64 -3.87 14.69
N ALA A 255 -7.61 -3.39 15.48
CA ALA A 255 -9.02 -3.63 15.21
C ALA A 255 -9.43 -3.03 13.86
N ILE A 256 -9.05 -1.78 13.55
CA ILE A 256 -9.40 -1.10 12.31
C ILE A 256 -8.66 -1.68 11.11
N SER A 257 -7.33 -1.83 11.21
CA SER A 257 -6.50 -2.32 10.09
C SER A 257 -6.75 -3.78 9.76
N GLY A 258 -7.28 -4.56 10.71
CA GLY A 258 -7.67 -5.95 10.51
C GLY A 258 -8.99 -6.16 9.75
N MET A 259 -9.72 -5.09 9.40
CA MET A 259 -11.02 -5.20 8.72
C MET A 259 -10.89 -5.11 7.20
N THR A 260 -11.75 -5.85 6.50
CA THR A 260 -12.03 -5.58 5.08
C THR A 260 -13.01 -4.42 4.94
N ASP A 261 -13.01 -3.74 3.80
CA ASP A 261 -13.92 -2.61 3.52
C ASP A 261 -15.39 -2.98 3.79
N SER A 262 -15.83 -4.15 3.32
CA SER A 262 -17.22 -4.60 3.50
C SER A 262 -17.56 -4.83 4.98
N TYR A 263 -16.63 -5.41 5.75
CA TYR A 263 -16.84 -5.63 7.17
C TYR A 263 -16.83 -4.32 7.96
N LEU A 264 -15.91 -3.41 7.63
CA LEU A 264 -15.81 -2.10 8.25
C LEU A 264 -17.12 -1.31 8.08
N ILE A 265 -17.67 -1.28 6.86
CA ILE A 265 -18.94 -0.61 6.57
C ILE A 265 -20.09 -1.26 7.36
N ALA A 266 -20.19 -2.59 7.34
CA ALA A 266 -21.25 -3.31 8.04
C ALA A 266 -21.21 -3.08 9.55
N LEU A 267 -20.03 -3.16 10.17
CA LEU A 267 -19.85 -2.92 11.60
C LEU A 267 -20.12 -1.46 11.95
N HIS A 268 -19.61 -0.51 11.16
CA HIS A 268 -19.90 0.90 11.37
C HIS A 268 -21.42 1.17 11.37
N ASP A 269 -22.15 0.69 10.35
CA ASP A 269 -23.58 0.96 10.21
C ASP A 269 -24.42 0.30 11.31
N GLU A 270 -23.98 -0.84 11.82
CA GLU A 270 -24.58 -1.48 12.98
C GLU A 270 -24.38 -0.62 14.24
N LEU A 271 -23.13 -0.26 14.55
CA LEU A 271 -22.79 0.48 15.76
C LEU A 271 -23.36 1.90 15.75
N ALA A 272 -23.36 2.57 14.59
CA ALA A 272 -23.88 3.92 14.45
C ALA A 272 -25.38 4.00 14.80
N LYS A 273 -26.17 2.99 14.42
CA LYS A 273 -27.60 2.90 14.77
C LYS A 273 -27.81 2.76 16.28
N LEU A 274 -26.98 1.95 16.93
CA LEU A 274 -27.06 1.71 18.38
C LEU A 274 -26.57 2.93 19.18
N HIS A 275 -25.52 3.60 18.71
CA HIS A 275 -24.96 4.78 19.35
C HIS A 275 -25.96 5.96 19.37
N GLN A 276 -26.63 6.22 18.24
CA GLN A 276 -27.66 7.26 18.15
C GLN A 276 -28.83 7.03 19.10
N TYR A 277 -29.18 5.76 19.37
CA TYR A 277 -30.25 5.42 20.32
C TYR A 277 -29.86 5.78 21.76
N GLU A 278 -28.63 5.46 22.18
CA GLU A 278 -28.14 5.79 23.52
C GLU A 278 -28.03 7.31 23.72
N CYS A 279 -27.50 8.05 22.73
CA CYS A 279 -27.40 9.51 22.82
C CYS A 279 -28.77 10.21 22.93
N ARG A 280 -29.86 9.60 22.43
CA ARG A 280 -31.21 10.16 22.55
C ARG A 280 -31.89 9.89 23.90
N GLN A 281 -31.36 8.94 24.69
CA GLN A 281 -31.92 8.59 26.01
C GLN A 281 -31.23 9.30 27.18
N ARG A 282 -30.13 10.01 26.92
CA ARG A 282 -29.45 10.88 27.89
C ARG A 282 -29.94 12.32 27.71
#